data_AF-A0A6M3IPX1-F1
#
_entry.id   AF-A0A6M3IPX1-F1
#
_cell.length_a   1.000
_cell.length_b   1.000
_cell.length_c   1.000
_cell.angle_alpha   90.00
_cell.angle_beta   90.00
_cell.angle_gamma   90.00
#
_symmetry.space_group_name_H-M   'P 1'
#
loop_
_entity.id
_entity.type
_entity.pdbx_description
1 polymer ?
#
loop_
_entity_poly.entity_id
_entity_poly.type
_entity_poly.pdbx_seq_one_letter_code
_entity_poly.pdbx_strand_id
1 'polypeptide(L)'
;MTMFSFEVPLRHLQEFHDLQDYLFALSFLTKEEEYREYLQNRGDKMLVLDNSFNELQVAQSAQEMRQASLGLSPMYVISPDSDSWGTEEMIQSYNQMLEIGFTQDEIILPIRSSKEYLTAFQSRVRHMAIPYEYRPLFPEAFPWSSMHFLGLRDPLEIRMCRPLSCDTSMPVKIALKGWTLREWILRCCPHENTAPEFFSIEMTQEQIMLARANILELKEMCHERSSKLSKALPEGED
;
A
#
# COMPACT_ATOMS: atom_id res chain seq x y z
N MET A 1 8.02 -0.91 13.12
CA MET A 1 8.68 -1.23 11.83
C MET A 1 7.56 -1.23 10.81
N THR A 2 7.73 -0.55 9.68
CA THR A 2 6.68 -0.49 8.65
C THR A 2 6.61 -1.83 7.94
N MET A 3 5.41 -2.40 7.82
CA MET A 3 5.19 -3.63 7.05
C MET A 3 5.00 -3.29 5.57
N PHE A 4 5.53 -4.10 4.67
CA PHE A 4 5.40 -3.89 3.23
C PHE A 4 4.62 -5.00 2.53
N SER A 5 3.82 -4.59 1.55
CA SER A 5 3.33 -5.45 0.48
C SER A 5 3.80 -4.92 -0.86
N PHE A 6 4.16 -5.82 -1.77
CA PHE A 6 4.62 -5.51 -3.11
C PHE A 6 3.67 -6.05 -4.16
N GLU A 7 3.13 -5.16 -4.97
CA GLU A 7 2.38 -5.54 -6.16
C GLU A 7 3.36 -6.08 -7.22
N VAL A 8 3.12 -7.31 -7.66
CA VAL A 8 3.94 -8.02 -8.65
C VAL A 8 3.05 -8.58 -9.75
N PRO A 9 3.58 -8.80 -10.97
CA PRO A 9 2.83 -9.49 -12.00
C PRO A 9 2.41 -10.90 -11.55
N LEU A 10 1.23 -11.35 -12.00
CA LEU A 10 0.56 -12.55 -11.46
C LEU A 10 1.44 -13.80 -11.54
N ARG A 11 2.11 -13.99 -12.68
CA ARG A 11 3.00 -15.14 -12.92
C ARG A 11 4.20 -15.22 -11.97
N HIS A 12 4.48 -14.14 -11.24
CA HIS A 12 5.66 -14.01 -10.38
C HIS A 12 5.30 -13.97 -8.89
N LEU A 13 4.04 -14.21 -8.50
CA LEU A 13 3.60 -14.07 -7.11
C LEU A 13 4.41 -14.93 -6.13
N GLN A 14 4.75 -16.15 -6.53
CA GLN A 14 5.51 -17.09 -5.69
C GLN A 14 6.97 -16.65 -5.51
N GLU A 15 7.58 -16.11 -6.57
CA GLU A 15 8.96 -15.62 -6.59
C GLU A 15 9.20 -14.43 -5.66
N PHE A 16 8.15 -13.74 -5.22
CA PHE A 16 8.24 -12.60 -4.32
C PHE A 16 7.58 -12.85 -2.96
N HIS A 17 6.97 -14.01 -2.72
CA HIS A 17 6.19 -14.28 -1.52
C HIS A 17 7.01 -14.13 -0.22
N ASP A 18 8.28 -14.53 -0.22
CA ASP A 18 9.18 -14.43 0.93
C ASP A 18 9.51 -12.97 1.33
N LEU A 19 9.32 -12.01 0.42
CA LEU A 19 9.62 -10.60 0.65
C LEU A 19 8.43 -9.79 1.20
N GLN A 20 7.22 -10.35 1.09
CA GLN A 20 5.96 -9.77 1.54
C GLN A 20 5.85 -9.85 3.07
N ASP A 21 5.57 -8.75 3.77
CA ASP A 21 5.21 -8.82 5.21
C ASP A 21 3.72 -9.16 5.38
N TYR A 22 2.90 -8.77 4.40
CA TYR A 22 1.49 -9.11 4.24
C TYR A 22 1.14 -9.12 2.75
N LEU A 23 -0.04 -9.61 2.39
CA LEU A 23 -0.52 -9.57 1.01
C LEU A 23 -1.56 -8.46 0.85
N PHE A 24 -1.31 -7.55 -0.09
CA PHE A 24 -2.26 -6.59 -0.59
C PHE A 24 -2.90 -7.14 -1.86
N ALA A 25 -4.21 -7.42 -1.81
CA ALA A 25 -4.95 -8.08 -2.86
C ALA A 25 -5.88 -7.11 -3.58
N LEU A 26 -5.78 -7.07 -4.90
CA LEU A 26 -6.62 -6.21 -5.73
C LEU A 26 -7.92 -6.93 -6.07
N SER A 27 -9.05 -6.38 -5.66
CA SER A 27 -10.37 -7.00 -5.81
C SER A 27 -10.69 -7.38 -7.26
N PHE A 28 -10.29 -6.57 -8.24
CA PHE A 28 -10.57 -6.85 -9.65
C PHE A 28 -9.88 -8.12 -10.16
N LEU A 29 -8.71 -8.45 -9.61
CA LEU A 29 -7.94 -9.65 -9.95
C LEU A 29 -8.46 -10.91 -9.25
N THR A 30 -9.31 -10.78 -8.22
CA THR A 30 -9.84 -11.95 -7.47
C THR A 30 -10.75 -12.88 -8.30
N LYS A 31 -11.10 -12.45 -9.52
CA LYS A 31 -11.81 -13.23 -10.54
C LYS A 31 -10.88 -14.18 -11.30
N GLU A 32 -9.58 -13.90 -11.30
CA GLU A 32 -8.56 -14.76 -11.91
C GLU A 32 -8.27 -15.94 -10.98
N GLU A 33 -8.44 -17.17 -11.49
CA GLU A 33 -8.34 -18.41 -10.71
C GLU A 33 -6.96 -18.55 -10.07
N GLU A 34 -5.88 -18.34 -10.84
CA GLU A 34 -4.49 -18.41 -10.35
C GLU A 34 -4.24 -17.43 -9.18
N TYR A 35 -4.75 -16.20 -9.30
CA TYR A 35 -4.59 -15.20 -8.24
C TYR A 35 -5.36 -15.59 -6.98
N ARG A 36 -6.60 -16.04 -7.17
CA ARG A 36 -7.45 -16.49 -6.07
C ARG A 36 -6.84 -17.68 -5.34
N GLU A 37 -6.32 -18.67 -6.07
CA GLU A 37 -5.62 -19.82 -5.51
C GLU A 37 -4.37 -19.41 -4.73
N TYR A 38 -3.57 -18.48 -5.26
CA TYR A 38 -2.42 -17.92 -4.54
C TYR A 38 -2.84 -17.30 -3.20
N LEU A 39 -3.89 -16.47 -3.20
CA LEU A 39 -4.38 -15.81 -1.99
C LEU A 39 -4.96 -16.81 -0.97
N GLN A 40 -5.61 -17.88 -1.42
CA GLN A 40 -6.13 -18.94 -0.55
C GLN A 40 -5.00 -19.78 0.07
N ASN A 41 -3.89 -19.95 -0.64
CA ASN A 41 -2.73 -20.72 -0.21
C ASN A 41 -1.61 -19.87 0.41
N ARG A 42 -1.91 -18.62 0.80
CA ARG A 42 -0.93 -17.62 1.29
C ARG A 42 -0.19 -17.95 2.61
N GLY A 43 -0.50 -19.07 3.25
CA GLY A 43 0.03 -19.42 4.57
C GLY A 43 -0.51 -18.51 5.67
N ASP A 44 0.38 -18.01 6.53
CA ASP A 44 0.08 -17.20 7.71
C ASP A 44 0.06 -15.69 7.41
N LYS A 45 0.33 -15.27 6.17
CA LYS A 45 0.34 -13.85 5.81
C LYS A 45 -1.04 -13.22 5.96
N MET A 46 -1.06 -12.08 6.63
CA MET A 46 -2.22 -11.19 6.67
C MET A 46 -2.62 -10.80 5.24
N LEU A 47 -3.92 -10.67 5.00
CA LEU A 47 -4.48 -10.25 3.72
C LEU A 47 -5.26 -8.95 3.88
N VAL A 48 -4.92 -7.95 3.06
CA VAL A 48 -5.66 -6.69 2.89
C VAL A 48 -6.29 -6.74 1.51
N LEU A 49 -7.61 -6.59 1.42
CA LEU A 49 -8.33 -6.53 0.16
C LEU A 49 -8.57 -5.07 -0.21
N ASP A 50 -7.96 -4.65 -1.31
CA ASP A 50 -8.08 -3.33 -1.89
C ASP A 50 -9.27 -3.20 -2.84
N ASN A 51 -9.79 -1.98 -2.99
CA ASN A 51 -10.96 -1.69 -3.83
C ASN A 51 -10.62 -1.47 -5.33
N SER A 52 -9.34 -1.40 -5.66
CA SER A 52 -8.77 -1.27 -7.00
C SER A 52 -9.25 -0.04 -7.77
N PHE A 53 -9.57 1.05 -7.05
CA PHE A 53 -9.98 2.30 -7.67
C PHE A 53 -8.89 2.86 -8.59
N ASN A 54 -7.63 2.80 -8.18
CA ASN A 54 -6.52 3.34 -8.96
C ASN A 54 -6.34 2.64 -10.32
N GLU A 55 -6.57 1.33 -10.39
CA GLU A 55 -6.43 0.54 -11.62
C GLU A 55 -7.68 0.64 -12.50
N LEU A 56 -8.87 0.68 -11.90
CA LEU A 56 -10.15 0.66 -12.63
C LEU A 56 -10.70 2.04 -12.96
N GLN A 57 -10.29 3.08 -12.22
CA GLN A 57 -10.85 4.44 -12.29
C GLN A 57 -12.36 4.49 -12.05
N VAL A 58 -12.90 3.47 -11.38
CA VAL A 58 -14.31 3.31 -11.03
C VAL A 58 -14.39 2.74 -9.63
N ALA A 59 -15.14 3.43 -8.75
CA ALA A 59 -15.38 2.96 -7.40
C ALA A 59 -16.20 1.68 -7.44
N GLN A 60 -15.67 0.61 -6.83
CA GLN A 60 -16.45 -0.60 -6.60
C GLN A 60 -17.52 -0.37 -5.55
N SER A 61 -18.67 -1.02 -5.69
CA SER A 61 -19.70 -1.01 -4.67
C SER A 61 -19.31 -1.84 -3.44
N ALA A 62 -19.94 -1.56 -2.30
CA ALA A 62 -19.76 -2.35 -1.09
C ALA A 62 -20.11 -3.84 -1.34
N GLN A 63 -21.14 -4.12 -2.16
CA GLN A 63 -21.50 -5.48 -2.56
C GLN A 63 -20.40 -6.16 -3.37
N GLU A 64 -19.75 -5.47 -4.30
CA GLU A 64 -18.61 -6.01 -5.04
C GLU A 64 -17.44 -6.33 -4.11
N MET A 65 -17.13 -5.45 -3.15
CA MET A 65 -16.12 -5.73 -2.12
C MET A 65 -16.47 -6.96 -1.29
N ARG A 66 -17.75 -7.13 -0.93
CA ARG A 66 -18.20 -8.34 -0.23
C ARG A 66 -18.01 -9.57 -1.09
N GLN A 67 -18.39 -9.55 -2.35
CA GLN A 67 -18.19 -10.69 -3.27
C GLN A 67 -16.71 -11.04 -3.43
N ALA A 68 -15.84 -10.05 -3.60
CA ALA A 68 -14.40 -10.25 -3.69
C ALA A 68 -13.80 -10.87 -2.41
N SER A 69 -14.36 -10.54 -1.23
CA SER A 69 -13.91 -11.10 0.05
C SER A 69 -14.29 -12.56 0.29
N LEU A 70 -15.32 -13.07 -0.40
CA LEU A 70 -15.86 -14.42 -0.16
C LEU A 70 -14.81 -15.50 -0.44
N GLY A 71 -14.48 -16.28 0.59
CA GLY A 71 -13.54 -17.40 0.50
C GLY A 71 -12.06 -17.00 0.53
N LEU A 72 -11.74 -15.71 0.74
CA LEU A 72 -10.37 -15.24 0.95
C LEU A 72 -10.06 -14.93 2.42
N SER A 73 -11.10 -14.60 3.21
CA SER A 73 -10.99 -14.20 4.62
C SER A 73 -9.93 -13.11 4.84
N PRO A 74 -10.05 -11.94 4.19
CA PRO A 74 -9.14 -10.83 4.43
C PRO A 74 -9.24 -10.35 5.88
N MET A 75 -8.11 -9.92 6.46
CA MET A 75 -8.11 -9.27 7.77
C MET A 75 -8.66 -7.84 7.66
N TYR A 76 -8.34 -7.18 6.55
CA TYR A 76 -8.80 -5.83 6.28
C TYR A 76 -9.35 -5.72 4.87
N VAL A 77 -10.35 -4.86 4.69
CA VAL A 77 -10.94 -4.49 3.40
C VAL A 77 -10.94 -2.97 3.30
N ILE A 78 -10.38 -2.44 2.23
CA ILE A 78 -10.42 -1.01 1.95
C ILE A 78 -11.81 -0.67 1.46
N SER A 79 -12.47 0.30 2.11
CA SER A 79 -13.79 0.74 1.69
C SER A 79 -13.72 1.33 0.29
N PRO A 80 -14.80 1.23 -0.52
CA PRO A 80 -14.91 1.96 -1.76
C PRO A 80 -14.53 3.44 -1.63
N ASP A 81 -13.83 3.97 -2.63
CA ASP A 81 -13.46 5.36 -2.72
C ASP A 81 -13.46 5.87 -4.17
N SER A 82 -13.49 7.20 -4.33
CA SER A 82 -13.30 7.88 -5.62
C SER A 82 -12.77 9.29 -5.42
N ASP A 83 -11.85 9.76 -6.27
CA ASP A 83 -11.27 11.11 -6.20
C ASP A 83 -12.30 12.24 -6.30
N SER A 84 -13.46 11.97 -6.90
CA SER A 84 -14.56 12.94 -7.03
C SER A 84 -15.45 13.03 -5.80
N TRP A 85 -15.30 12.13 -4.83
CA TRP A 85 -16.16 12.06 -3.65
C TRP A 85 -15.75 13.10 -2.60
N GLY A 86 -16.76 13.72 -1.99
CA GLY A 86 -16.60 14.54 -0.80
C GLY A 86 -16.51 13.70 0.48
N THR A 87 -16.37 14.41 1.59
CA THR A 87 -16.28 13.80 2.93
C THR A 87 -17.54 13.02 3.32
N GLU A 88 -18.72 13.44 2.85
CA GLU A 88 -19.99 12.77 3.16
C GLU A 88 -20.10 11.44 2.45
N GLU A 89 -19.77 11.41 1.15
CA GLU A 89 -19.78 10.20 0.31
C GLU A 89 -18.76 9.17 0.82
N MET A 90 -17.58 9.61 1.24
CA MET A 90 -16.56 8.76 1.88
C MET A 90 -17.10 8.07 3.15
N ILE A 91 -17.78 8.80 4.04
CA ILE A 91 -18.37 8.19 5.24
C ILE A 91 -19.55 7.30 4.89
N GLN A 92 -20.34 7.67 3.89
CA GLN A 92 -21.44 6.85 3.40
C GLN A 92 -20.94 5.50 2.87
N SER A 93 -19.83 5.46 2.13
CA SER A 93 -19.27 4.20 1.63
C SER A 93 -18.80 3.28 2.77
N TYR A 94 -18.17 3.85 3.80
CA TYR A 94 -17.83 3.13 5.03
C TYR A 94 -19.07 2.54 5.73
N ASN A 95 -20.13 3.33 5.88
CA ASN A 95 -21.36 2.88 6.53
C ASN A 95 -22.07 1.78 5.71
N GLN A 96 -22.06 1.87 4.38
CA GLN A 96 -22.59 0.81 3.51
C GLN A 96 -21.84 -0.52 3.70
N MET A 97 -20.52 -0.49 3.89
CA MET A 97 -19.73 -1.69 4.21
C MET A 97 -20.16 -2.31 5.55
N LEU A 98 -20.45 -1.49 6.56
CA LEU A 98 -21.01 -1.98 7.84
C LEU A 98 -22.39 -2.61 7.66
N GLU A 99 -23.28 -1.98 6.89
CA GLU A 99 -24.65 -2.45 6.66
C GLU A 99 -24.69 -3.83 5.98
N ILE A 100 -23.72 -4.15 5.14
CA ILE A 100 -23.61 -5.46 4.46
C ILE A 100 -22.82 -6.50 5.27
N GLY A 101 -22.42 -6.17 6.50
CA GLY A 101 -21.91 -7.13 7.48
C GLY A 101 -20.40 -7.17 7.68
N PHE A 102 -19.64 -6.18 7.21
CA PHE A 102 -18.28 -5.96 7.71
C PHE A 102 -18.30 -5.29 9.09
N THR A 103 -17.26 -5.50 9.88
CA THR A 103 -17.08 -4.87 11.19
C THR A 103 -16.15 -3.66 11.11
N GLN A 104 -16.18 -2.79 12.12
CA GLN A 104 -15.30 -1.62 12.19
C GLN A 104 -13.80 -1.99 12.25
N ASP A 105 -13.49 -3.19 12.74
CA ASP A 105 -12.12 -3.70 12.85
C ASP A 105 -11.63 -4.34 11.53
N GLU A 106 -12.52 -4.55 10.55
CA GLU A 106 -12.20 -5.12 9.25
C GLU A 106 -12.08 -4.05 8.15
N ILE A 107 -12.52 -2.81 8.37
CA ILE A 107 -12.58 -1.80 7.32
C ILE A 107 -11.46 -0.78 7.48
N ILE A 108 -10.70 -0.56 6.41
CA ILE A 108 -9.77 0.56 6.26
C ILE A 108 -10.45 1.65 5.41
N LEU A 109 -10.52 2.87 5.92
CA LEU A 109 -11.09 4.01 5.19
C LEU A 109 -9.99 4.87 4.54
N PRO A 110 -9.96 5.01 3.20
CA PRO A 110 -9.08 5.99 2.56
C PRO A 110 -9.47 7.43 2.94
N ILE A 111 -8.48 8.24 3.30
CA ILE A 111 -8.64 9.67 3.60
C ILE A 111 -7.63 10.49 2.79
N ARG A 112 -8.02 11.70 2.39
CA ARG A 112 -7.29 12.57 1.45
C ARG A 112 -7.03 13.96 2.03
N SER A 113 -7.63 14.28 3.17
CA SER A 113 -7.45 15.58 3.81
C SER A 113 -7.53 15.50 5.33
N SER A 114 -7.00 16.51 6.00
CA SER A 114 -7.15 16.67 7.45
C SER A 114 -8.63 16.79 7.88
N LYS A 115 -9.49 17.34 7.01
CA LYS A 115 -10.94 17.41 7.25
C LYS A 115 -11.54 16.01 7.27
N GLU A 116 -11.22 15.17 6.29
CA GLU A 116 -11.70 13.79 6.23
C GLU A 116 -11.20 12.95 7.41
N TYR A 117 -9.94 13.11 7.80
CA TYR A 117 -9.39 12.48 9.00
C TYR A 117 -10.21 12.82 10.25
N LEU A 118 -10.50 14.10 10.49
CA LEU A 118 -11.27 14.54 11.64
C LEU A 118 -12.70 13.97 11.62
N THR A 119 -13.34 13.96 10.46
CA THR A 119 -14.66 13.36 10.30
C THR A 119 -14.63 11.85 10.54
N ALA A 120 -13.67 11.13 9.98
CA ALA A 120 -13.50 9.70 10.19
C ALA A 120 -13.27 9.37 11.68
N PHE A 121 -12.44 10.16 12.37
CA PHE A 121 -12.20 10.04 13.79
C PHE A 121 -13.48 10.27 14.62
N GLN A 122 -14.27 11.31 14.30
CA GLN A 122 -15.55 11.58 14.95
C GLN A 122 -16.57 10.46 14.72
N SER A 123 -16.54 9.85 13.54
CA SER A 123 -17.34 8.68 13.17
C SER A 123 -16.81 7.36 13.74
N ARG A 124 -15.76 7.41 14.58
CA ARG A 124 -15.14 6.25 15.25
C ARG A 124 -14.57 5.21 14.28
N VAL A 125 -14.14 5.64 13.11
CA VAL A 125 -13.37 4.79 12.17
C VAL A 125 -12.03 4.43 12.82
N ARG A 126 -11.69 3.14 12.84
CA ARG A 126 -10.51 2.63 13.55
C ARG A 126 -9.27 2.54 12.69
N HIS A 127 -9.43 2.19 11.42
CA HIS A 127 -8.33 2.00 10.49
C HIS A 127 -8.49 2.94 9.30
N MET A 128 -7.41 3.61 8.95
CA MET A 128 -7.39 4.61 7.89
C MET A 128 -6.17 4.41 7.00
N ALA A 129 -6.32 4.79 5.74
CA ALA A 129 -5.26 4.76 4.75
C ALA A 129 -5.12 6.10 4.02
N ILE A 130 -3.92 6.40 3.51
CA ILE A 130 -3.64 7.67 2.83
C ILE A 130 -2.91 7.41 1.51
N PRO A 131 -3.53 7.75 0.36
CA PRO A 131 -2.84 7.74 -0.93
C PRO A 131 -1.68 8.72 -0.98
N TYR A 132 -0.65 8.35 -1.74
CA TYR A 132 0.63 9.06 -1.74
C TYR A 132 0.54 10.50 -2.26
N GLU A 133 -0.44 10.79 -3.10
CA GLU A 133 -0.72 12.12 -3.66
C GLU A 133 -1.16 13.11 -2.57
N TYR A 134 -1.83 12.63 -1.52
CA TYR A 134 -2.45 13.47 -0.51
C TYR A 134 -1.60 13.66 0.75
N ARG A 135 -0.58 12.81 0.97
CA ARG A 135 0.30 12.91 2.14
C ARG A 135 0.98 14.27 2.33
N PRO A 136 1.41 15.02 1.29
CA PRO A 136 1.95 16.38 1.46
C PRO A 136 0.99 17.39 2.11
N LEU A 137 -0.32 17.11 2.12
CA LEU A 137 -1.36 18.01 2.62
C LEU A 137 -1.60 17.88 4.12
N PHE A 138 -0.95 16.91 4.78
CA PHE A 138 -1.11 16.65 6.20
C PHE A 138 0.00 17.31 7.03
N PRO A 139 -0.30 17.75 8.26
CA PRO A 139 0.68 18.37 9.13
C PRO A 139 1.72 17.36 9.64
N GLU A 140 2.90 17.84 10.05
CA GLU A 140 3.96 16.99 10.62
C GLU A 140 3.49 16.19 11.84
N ALA A 141 2.63 16.77 12.68
CA ALA A 141 2.09 16.15 13.88
C ALA A 141 0.98 15.10 13.63
N PHE A 142 0.73 14.74 12.37
CA PHE A 142 -0.26 13.73 12.01
C PHE A 142 0.13 12.34 12.53
N PRO A 143 -0.81 11.48 12.98
CA PRO A 143 -0.50 10.18 13.59
C PRO A 143 -0.12 9.12 12.54
N TRP A 144 0.98 9.35 11.84
CA TRP A 144 1.45 8.51 10.74
C TRP A 144 1.60 7.04 11.12
N SER A 145 2.06 6.74 12.35
CA SER A 145 2.33 5.37 12.79
C SER A 145 1.11 4.45 12.90
N SER A 146 -0.10 4.99 12.84
CA SER A 146 -1.34 4.21 12.80
C SER A 146 -1.98 4.12 11.41
N MET A 147 -1.29 4.65 10.38
CA MET A 147 -1.83 4.74 9.02
C MET A 147 -1.27 3.66 8.13
N HIS A 148 -2.12 3.18 7.24
CA HIS A 148 -1.70 2.44 6.06
C HIS A 148 -1.39 3.43 4.91
N PHE A 149 -0.25 3.27 4.24
CA PHE A 149 0.13 4.09 3.10
C PHE A 149 -0.19 3.38 1.81
N LEU A 150 -1.12 3.94 1.04
CA LEU A 150 -1.46 3.47 -0.31
C LEU A 150 -0.41 4.03 -1.27
N GLY A 151 0.44 3.16 -1.79
CA GLY A 151 1.57 3.53 -2.64
C GLY A 151 2.77 4.17 -1.92
N LEU A 152 3.93 4.04 -2.56
CA LEU A 152 5.21 4.61 -2.12
C LEU A 152 5.52 5.87 -2.94
N ARG A 153 5.67 7.00 -2.25
CA ARG A 153 6.15 8.25 -2.86
C ARG A 153 7.67 8.27 -2.96
N ASP A 154 8.32 8.14 -1.81
CA ASP A 154 9.77 8.07 -1.70
C ASP A 154 10.17 7.32 -0.40
N PRO A 155 11.35 6.69 -0.34
CA PRO A 155 11.75 5.93 0.85
C PRO A 155 12.02 6.79 2.09
N LEU A 156 12.35 8.08 1.93
CA LEU A 156 12.62 8.97 3.06
C LEU A 156 11.32 9.30 3.80
N GLU A 157 10.20 9.45 3.08
CA GLU A 157 8.87 9.61 3.66
C GLU A 157 8.54 8.47 4.63
N ILE A 158 8.75 7.21 4.21
CA ILE A 158 8.51 6.05 5.09
C ILE A 158 9.37 6.12 6.35
N ARG A 159 10.64 6.51 6.22
CA ARG A 159 11.55 6.64 7.37
C ARG A 159 11.13 7.75 8.33
N MET A 160 10.63 8.87 7.81
CA MET A 160 10.18 10.02 8.60
C MET A 160 8.82 9.75 9.28
N CYS A 161 7.84 9.31 8.51
CA CYS A 161 6.46 9.10 8.96
C CYS A 161 6.29 7.78 9.73
N ARG A 162 7.07 6.75 9.40
CA ARG A 162 7.00 5.40 9.99
C ARG A 162 5.57 4.84 10.03
N PRO A 163 4.88 4.77 8.87
CA PRO A 163 3.52 4.25 8.81
C PRO A 163 3.43 2.82 9.32
N LEU A 164 2.22 2.38 9.66
CA LEU A 164 1.95 1.01 10.09
C LEU A 164 2.33 0.03 8.98
N SER A 165 1.89 0.32 7.77
CA SER A 165 2.14 -0.49 6.58
C SER A 165 2.16 0.35 5.30
N CYS A 166 2.72 -0.18 4.22
CA CYS A 166 2.76 0.42 2.90
C CYS A 166 2.67 -0.65 1.82
N ASP A 167 1.73 -0.53 0.89
CA ASP A 167 1.74 -1.28 -0.36
C ASP A 167 2.44 -0.47 -1.46
N THR A 168 3.11 -1.16 -2.38
CA THR A 168 3.71 -0.49 -3.55
C THR A 168 4.13 -1.47 -4.65
N SER A 169 4.02 -1.07 -5.91
CA SER A 169 4.66 -1.73 -7.06
C SER A 169 6.00 -1.10 -7.45
N MET A 170 6.43 0.00 -6.82
CA MET A 170 7.54 0.81 -7.33
C MET A 170 8.87 0.05 -7.49
N PRO A 171 9.34 -0.75 -6.50
CA PRO A 171 10.57 -1.54 -6.67
C PRO A 171 10.57 -2.50 -7.86
N VAL A 172 9.39 -3.03 -8.20
CA VAL A 172 9.17 -3.95 -9.32
C VAL A 172 9.10 -3.18 -10.64
N LYS A 173 8.33 -2.09 -10.69
CA LYS A 173 8.20 -1.21 -11.88
C LYS A 173 9.54 -0.64 -12.33
N ILE A 174 10.36 -0.18 -11.40
CA ILE A 174 11.68 0.37 -11.76
C ILE A 174 12.64 -0.73 -12.23
N ALA A 175 12.53 -1.96 -11.69
CA ALA A 175 13.32 -3.09 -12.16
C ALA A 175 12.93 -3.51 -13.58
N LEU A 176 11.65 -3.42 -13.97
CA LEU A 176 11.23 -3.63 -15.37
C LEU A 176 11.92 -2.67 -16.34
N LYS A 177 12.33 -1.47 -15.86
CA LYS A 177 13.09 -0.46 -16.61
C LYS A 177 14.60 -0.62 -16.52
N GLY A 178 15.08 -1.65 -15.81
CA GLY A 178 16.50 -1.87 -15.55
C GLY A 178 17.09 -0.85 -14.57
N TRP A 179 16.28 -0.24 -13.71
CA TRP A 179 16.75 0.71 -12.70
C TRP A 179 16.84 0.07 -11.31
N THR A 180 17.90 0.41 -10.61
CA THR A 180 18.05 0.20 -9.18
C THR A 180 17.21 1.22 -8.39
N LEU A 181 16.93 0.90 -7.12
CA LEU A 181 16.25 1.83 -6.21
C LEU A 181 16.99 3.16 -6.08
N ARG A 182 18.34 3.12 -6.00
CA ARG A 182 19.16 4.33 -5.94
C ARG A 182 19.04 5.20 -7.18
N GLU A 183 19.02 4.61 -8.37
CA GLU A 183 18.84 5.36 -9.62
C GLU A 183 17.46 6.01 -9.68
N TRP A 184 16.42 5.32 -9.20
CA TRP A 184 15.08 5.90 -9.07
C TRP A 184 15.07 7.11 -8.10
N ILE A 185 15.74 7.00 -6.95
CA ILE A 185 15.88 8.11 -6.00
C ILE A 185 16.65 9.29 -6.62
N LEU A 186 17.76 9.03 -7.32
CA LEU A 186 18.54 10.06 -8.01
C LEU A 186 17.75 10.78 -9.11
N ARG A 187 16.69 10.14 -9.62
CA ARG A 187 15.74 10.73 -10.57
C ARG A 187 14.57 11.46 -9.89
N CYS A 188 14.67 11.72 -8.59
CA CYS A 188 13.62 12.34 -7.77
C CYS A 188 12.36 11.49 -7.63
N CYS A 189 12.49 10.17 -7.58
CA CYS A 189 11.40 9.23 -7.34
C CYS A 189 10.18 9.44 -8.26
N PRO A 190 10.33 9.42 -9.61
CA PRO A 190 9.20 9.59 -10.50
C PRO A 190 8.16 8.50 -10.22
N HIS A 191 6.90 8.91 -9.98
CA HIS A 191 5.82 7.97 -9.74
C HIS A 191 5.32 7.38 -11.06
N GLU A 192 4.93 6.11 -11.02
CA GLU A 192 4.38 5.39 -12.17
C GLU A 192 3.09 4.71 -11.76
N ASN A 193 1.99 5.04 -12.44
CA ASN A 193 0.70 4.45 -12.15
C ASN A 193 0.70 2.96 -12.50
N THR A 194 0.05 2.14 -11.68
CA THR A 194 -0.18 0.72 -12.00
C THR A 194 -1.31 0.65 -13.02
N ALA A 195 -0.99 0.28 -14.26
CA ALA A 195 -2.00 -0.02 -15.26
C ALA A 195 -2.35 -1.52 -15.20
N PRO A 196 -3.58 -1.95 -15.56
CA PRO A 196 -3.97 -3.36 -15.55
C PRO A 196 -3.00 -4.30 -16.29
N GLU A 197 -2.36 -3.81 -17.36
CA GLU A 197 -1.39 -4.57 -18.15
C GLU A 197 -0.15 -4.98 -17.34
N PHE A 198 0.20 -4.23 -16.29
CA PHE A 198 1.31 -4.53 -15.39
C PHE A 198 1.22 -5.97 -14.85
N PHE A 199 0.01 -6.42 -14.51
CA PHE A 199 -0.20 -7.73 -13.89
C PHE A 199 -0.01 -8.91 -14.85
N SER A 200 0.00 -8.65 -16.16
CA SER A 200 0.21 -9.65 -17.21
C SER A 200 1.66 -9.77 -17.68
N ILE A 201 2.56 -8.91 -17.20
CA ILE A 201 3.96 -8.86 -17.63
C ILE A 201 4.68 -10.14 -17.20
N GLU A 202 5.46 -10.71 -18.12
CA GLU A 202 6.43 -11.76 -17.82
C GLU A 202 7.82 -11.14 -17.63
N MET A 203 8.34 -11.22 -16.40
CA MET A 203 9.64 -10.69 -16.05
C MET A 203 10.75 -11.64 -16.48
N THR A 204 11.87 -11.09 -16.96
CA THR A 204 13.10 -11.87 -17.15
C THR A 204 13.75 -12.18 -15.80
N GLN A 205 14.63 -13.19 -15.75
CA GLN A 205 15.36 -13.51 -14.53
C GLN A 205 16.18 -12.32 -13.99
N GLU A 206 16.75 -11.49 -14.88
CA GLU A 206 17.46 -10.27 -14.50
C GLU A 206 16.53 -9.26 -13.83
N GLN A 207 15.33 -9.04 -14.39
CA GLN A 207 14.32 -8.16 -13.81
C GLN A 207 13.83 -8.67 -12.45
N ILE A 208 13.63 -9.99 -12.30
CA ILE A 208 13.25 -10.60 -11.02
C ILE A 208 14.34 -10.36 -9.96
N MET A 209 15.60 -10.64 -10.30
CA MET A 209 16.71 -10.43 -9.37
C MET A 209 16.85 -8.96 -8.98
N LEU A 210 16.74 -8.04 -9.94
CA LEU A 210 16.80 -6.60 -9.69
C LEU A 210 15.63 -6.12 -8.83
N ALA A 211 14.41 -6.56 -9.09
CA ALA A 211 13.24 -6.22 -8.29
C ALA A 211 13.39 -6.70 -6.83
N ARG A 212 13.84 -7.94 -6.64
CA ARG A 212 14.12 -8.48 -5.30
C ARG A 212 15.20 -7.67 -4.57
N ALA A 213 16.28 -7.29 -5.27
CA ALA A 213 17.32 -6.43 -4.71
C ALA A 213 16.78 -5.05 -4.31
N ASN A 214 15.95 -4.42 -5.16
CA ASN A 214 15.32 -3.14 -4.88
C ASN A 214 14.38 -3.22 -3.66
N ILE A 215 13.62 -4.29 -3.51
CA ILE A 215 12.74 -4.53 -2.36
C ILE A 215 13.56 -4.63 -1.07
N LEU A 216 14.62 -5.43 -1.08
CA LEU A 216 15.50 -5.61 0.09
C LEU A 216 16.16 -4.29 0.49
N GLU A 217 16.68 -3.54 -0.49
CA GLU A 217 17.29 -2.24 -0.26
C GLU A 217 16.27 -1.23 0.30
N LEU A 218 15.04 -1.21 -0.22
CA LEU A 218 13.97 -0.36 0.29
C LEU A 218 13.68 -0.64 1.77
N LYS A 219 13.52 -1.93 2.12
CA LYS A 219 13.27 -2.34 3.51
C LYS A 219 14.46 -1.96 4.41
N GLU A 220 15.69 -2.13 3.95
CA GLU A 220 16.89 -1.71 4.68
C GLU A 220 16.91 -0.20 4.92
N MET A 221 16.76 0.61 3.88
CA MET A 221 16.77 2.09 3.96
C MET A 221 15.70 2.64 4.91
N CYS A 222 14.52 2.01 4.95
CA CYS A 222 13.41 2.40 5.81
C CYS A 222 13.62 1.96 7.28
N HIS A 223 14.49 0.98 7.54
CA HIS A 223 14.71 0.42 8.89
C HIS A 223 16.05 0.81 9.52
N GLU A 224 17.00 1.35 8.76
CA GLU A 224 18.25 1.87 9.31
C GLU A 224 17.97 2.94 10.39
N ARG A 225 18.17 2.56 11.66
CA ARG A 225 18.17 3.50 12.77
C ARG A 225 19.29 4.51 12.52
N SER A 226 18.98 5.81 12.59
CA SER A 226 19.90 6.96 12.46
C SER A 226 21.11 6.96 13.43
N SER A 227 21.42 5.84 14.08
CA SER A 227 22.56 5.60 14.98
C SER A 227 23.94 5.93 14.39
N LYS A 228 24.07 6.09 13.06
CA LYS A 228 25.33 6.53 12.42
C LYS A 228 25.44 8.04 12.21
N LEU A 229 24.36 8.81 12.32
CA LEU A 229 24.38 10.27 12.12
C LEU A 229 24.71 11.07 13.39
N SER A 230 24.61 10.47 14.58
CA SER A 230 24.97 11.16 15.84
C SER A 230 26.45 11.09 16.20
N LYS A 231 27.31 10.45 15.37
CA LYS A 231 28.76 10.36 15.60
C LYS A 231 29.60 11.25 14.68
N ALA A 232 28.98 12.13 13.89
CA ALA A 232 29.66 12.96 12.91
C ALA A 232 29.60 14.48 13.20
N LEU A 233 29.15 14.88 14.38
CA LEU A 233 29.38 16.26 14.84
C LEU A 233 30.68 16.26 15.64
N PRO A 234 31.75 16.90 15.14
CA PRO A 234 32.94 17.13 15.96
C PRO A 234 32.51 17.94 17.18
N GLU A 235 32.83 17.44 18.37
CA GLU A 235 32.75 18.22 19.59
C GLU A 235 33.58 19.48 19.35
N GLY A 236 32.90 20.64 19.32
CA GLY A 236 33.58 21.92 19.23
C GLY A 236 34.51 22.05 20.41
N GLU A 237 35.81 22.22 20.14
CA GLU A 237 36.78 22.62 21.14
C GLU A 237 36.45 24.07 21.55
N ASP A 238 36.06 24.23 22.82
CA ASP A 238 36.05 25.51 23.54
C ASP A 238 37.48 25.97 23.88
#